data_AF-A0A060UT32-F1
#
_entry.id   AF-A0A060UT32-F1
#
_cell.length_a   1.000
_cell.length_b   1.000
_cell.length_c   1.000
_cell.angle_alpha   90.00
_cell.angle_beta   90.00
_cell.angle_gamma   90.00
#
_symmetry.space_group_name_H-M   'P 1'
#
loop_
_entity.id
_entity.type
_entity.pdbx_description
1 polymer ?
#
loop_
_entity_poly.entity_id
_entity_poly.type
_entity_poly.pdbx_seq_one_letter_code
_entity_poly.pdbx_strand_id
1 'polypeptide(L)' 'MRLSPEQITQIRQSAAESFGPEARVWLFGSRVDDSKLGGDVDLLVESDLYGCLHGGDDHCASRRPA' A
#
# COMPACT_ATOMS: atom_id res chain seq x y z
N MET A 1 18.08 0.76 -1.88
CA MET A 1 16.69 1.13 -2.20
C MET A 1 16.67 2.26 -3.24
N ARG A 2 16.20 1.96 -4.46
CA ARG A 2 16.17 2.88 -5.61
C ARG A 2 14.86 3.65 -5.73
N LEU A 3 14.40 4.24 -4.64
CA LEU A 3 13.26 5.16 -4.58
C LEU A 3 13.71 6.44 -3.88
N SER A 4 13.31 7.60 -4.43
CA SER A 4 13.57 8.88 -3.78
C SER A 4 12.66 9.08 -2.55
N PRO A 5 13.05 9.94 -1.59
CA PRO A 5 12.19 10.28 -0.47
C PRO A 5 10.81 10.81 -0.89
N GLU A 6 10.75 11.56 -1.98
CA GLU A 6 9.51 12.08 -2.56
C GLU A 6 8.63 10.95 -3.11
N GLN A 7 9.21 10.00 -3.84
CA GLN A 7 8.49 8.81 -4.33
C GLN A 7 7.95 7.97 -3.19
N ILE A 8 8.73 7.76 -2.13
CA ILE A 8 8.28 7.04 -0.93
C ILE A 8 7.08 7.77 -0.31
N THR A 9 7.13 9.10 -0.26
CA THR A 9 6.04 9.92 0.30
C THR A 9 4.77 9.79 -0.54
N GLN A 10 4.89 9.93 -1.87
CA GLN A 10 3.76 9.76 -2.79
C GLN A 10 3.16 8.36 -2.72
N ILE A 11 3.99 7.31 -2.73
CA ILE A 11 3.52 5.92 -2.60
C ILE A 11 2.71 5.72 -1.31
N ARG A 12 3.20 6.25 -0.19
CA ARG A 12 2.49 6.14 1.10
C ARG A 12 1.18 6.93 1.11
N GLN A 13 1.17 8.13 0.54
CA GLN A 13 -0.04 8.95 0.42
C GLN A 13 -1.09 8.27 -0.46
N SER A 14 -0.72 7.84 -1.66
CA SER A 14 -1.63 7.15 -2.57
C SER A 14 -2.16 5.84 -1.97
N ALA A 15 -1.32 5.10 -1.23
CA ALA A 15 -1.77 3.91 -0.51
C ALA A 15 -2.77 4.26 0.60
N ALA A 16 -2.55 5.32 1.37
CA ALA A 16 -3.48 5.76 2.40
C ALA A 16 -4.81 6.26 1.81
N GLU A 17 -4.77 6.97 0.68
CA GLU A 17 -5.94 7.47 -0.03
C GLU A 17 -6.77 6.33 -0.64
N SER A 18 -6.10 5.32 -1.21
CA SER A 18 -6.76 4.22 -1.90
C SER A 18 -7.20 3.12 -0.95
N PHE A 19 -6.42 2.84 0.10
CA PHE A 19 -6.58 1.67 0.96
C PHE A 19 -6.86 1.99 2.43
N GLY A 20 -7.02 3.27 2.77
CA GLY A 20 -7.28 3.75 4.12
C GLY A 20 -5.99 4.09 4.90
N PRO A 21 -6.10 4.91 5.96
CA PRO A 21 -4.95 5.44 6.69
C PRO A 21 -4.10 4.37 7.39
N GLU A 22 -4.68 3.19 7.67
CA GLU A 22 -3.99 2.04 8.28
C GLU A 22 -3.25 1.18 7.25
N ALA A 23 -3.29 1.52 5.96
CA ALA A 23 -2.61 0.77 4.92
C ALA A 23 -1.09 0.77 5.13
N ARG A 24 -0.50 -0.43 5.04
CA ARG A 24 0.94 -0.66 5.17
C ARG A 24 1.50 -1.05 3.82
N VAL A 25 2.64 -0.47 3.47
CA VAL A 25 3.28 -0.68 2.16
C VAL A 25 4.69 -1.19 2.35
N TRP A 26 5.05 -2.25 1.64
CA TRP A 26 6.42 -2.76 1.56
C TRP A 26 6.91 -2.75 0.13
N LEU A 27 8.12 -2.24 -0.07
CA LEU A 27 8.85 -2.39 -1.32
C LEU A 27 9.50 -3.77 -1.35
N PHE A 28 9.30 -4.50 -2.45
CA PHE A 28 10.02 -5.73 -2.73
C PHE A 28 10.55 -5.74 -4.16
N GLY A 29 11.10 -6.87 -4.59
CA GLY A 29 11.55 -7.05 -5.96
C GLY A 29 12.83 -6.28 -6.28
N SER A 30 12.99 -5.89 -7.54
CA SER A 30 14.29 -5.44 -8.08
C SER A 30 14.78 -4.10 -7.51
N ARG A 31 13.87 -3.26 -6.98
CA ARG A 31 14.15 -1.89 -6.52
C ARG A 31 14.70 -1.79 -5.10
N VAL A 32 14.70 -2.88 -4.33
CA VAL A 32 15.33 -2.91 -3.01
C VAL A 32 16.87 -2.84 -3.09
N ASP A 33 17.43 -3.39 -4.16
CA ASP A 33 18.87 -3.47 -4.43
C ASP A 33 19.32 -2.32 -5.33
N ASP A 34 20.27 -1.52 -4.86
CA ASP A 34 20.82 -0.36 -5.57
C ASP A 34 21.77 -0.74 -6.70
N SER A 35 22.32 -1.96 -6.68
CA SER A 35 23.26 -2.44 -7.70
C SER A 35 22.59 -2.89 -8.99
N LYS A 36 21.26 -3.09 -8.97
CA LYS A 36 20.49 -3.52 -10.14
C LYS A 36 20.15 -2.33 -11.05
N LEU A 37 19.98 -2.59 -12.34
CA LEU A 37 19.59 -1.60 -13.35
C LEU A 37 18.17 -1.89 -13.86
N GLY A 38 17.41 -0.82 -14.11
CA GLY A 38 16.03 -0.92 -14.57
C GLY A 38 15.10 -1.64 -13.57
N GLY A 39 13.97 -2.11 -14.08
CA GLY A 39 12.95 -2.84 -13.33
C GLY A 39 11.79 -1.97 -12.85
N ASP A 40 10.64 -2.62 -12.72
CA ASP A 40 9.41 -2.04 -12.21
C ASP A 40 9.47 -1.88 -10.68
N VAL A 41 8.46 -1.20 -10.12
CA VAL A 41 8.31 -0.99 -8.69
C VAL A 41 7.28 -1.99 -8.16
N ASP A 42 7.75 -3.01 -7.46
CA ASP A 42 6.91 -4.03 -6.84
C ASP A 42 6.54 -3.64 -5.41
N LEU A 43 5.25 -3.42 -5.15
CA LEU A 43 4.73 -3.01 -3.84
C LEU A 43 3.74 -4.03 -3.30
N LEU A 44 3.89 -4.42 -2.03
CA LEU A 44 2.89 -5.17 -1.28
C LEU A 44 2.12 -4.15 -0.46
N VAL A 45 0.79 -4.16 -0.56
CA VAL A 45 -0.08 -3.36 0.28
C VAL A 45 -0.89 -4.30 1.16
N GLU A 46 -0.73 -4.16 2.48
CA GLU A 46 -1.61 -4.77 3.48
C GLU A 46 -2.57 -3.68 3.93
N SER A 47 -3.87 -3.97 3.89
CA SER A 47 -4.88 -3.08 4.43
C SER A 47 -5.99 -3.88 5.09
N ASP A 48 -6.65 -3.24 6.04
CA ASP A 48 -7.83 -3.79 6.71
C ASP A 48 -9.11 -3.54 5.90
N LEU A 49 -8.99 -3.10 4.63
CA LEU A 49 -10.11 -3.06 3.68
C LEU A 49 -10.48 -4.47 3.23
N TYR A 50 -10.91 -5.30 4.16
CA TYR A 50 -11.65 -6.50 3.84
C TYR A 50 -13.14 -6.15 3.93
N GLY A 51 -13.72 -5.76 2.80
CA GLY A 51 -15.16 -5.74 2.60
C GLY A 51 -15.76 -4.37 2.35
N CYS A 52 -16.03 -4.08 1.08
CA CYS A 52 -17.37 -3.73 0.59
C CYS A 52 -17.35 -3.90 -0.94
N LEU A 53 -17.54 -5.14 -1.41
CA LEU A 53 -17.79 -5.40 -2.84
C LEU A 53 -19.27 -5.26 -3.22
N HIS A 54 -20.15 -4.77 -2.32
CA HIS A 54 -21.55 -4.52 -2.65
C HIS A 54 -21.92 -3.12 -2.17
N GLY A 55 -22.51 -2.35 -3.09
CA GLY A 55 -22.97 -0.99 -2.82
C GLY A 55 -24.07 -0.94 -1.77
N GLY A 56 -24.11 0.18 -1.06
CA GLY A 56 -25.11 0.51 -0.06
C GLY A 56 -24.59 0.29 1.35
N ASP A 57 -24.84 1.30 2.19
CA ASP A 57 -24.85 1.23 3.65
C ASP A 57 -23.50 1.49 4.32
N ASP A 58 -23.32 2.76 4.69
CA ASP A 58 -22.42 3.23 5.73
C ASP A 58 -22.61 2.37 7.00
N HIS A 59 -21.70 1.45 7.32
CA HIS A 59 -21.32 0.98 8.67
C HIS A 59 -20.39 -0.26 8.59
N CYS A 60 -19.31 -0.20 7.81
CA CYS A 60 -18.25 -1.22 7.85
C CYS A 60 -17.14 -0.84 8.85
N ALA A 61 -17.52 -0.60 10.11
CA ALA A 61 -16.57 -0.44 11.20
C ALA A 61 -16.89 -1.50 12.25
N SER A 62 -15.96 -2.44 12.46
CA SER A 62 -15.76 -3.27 13.69
C SER A 62 -15.61 -4.79 13.49
N ARG A 63 -14.79 -5.26 12.54
CA ARG A 63 -14.25 -6.63 12.67
C ARG A 63 -12.74 -6.66 12.44
N ARG A 64 -12.00 -6.36 13.51
CA ARG A 64 -10.62 -6.85 13.68
C ARG A 64 -10.70 -8.34 14.11
N PRO A 65 -9.83 -9.23 13.62
CA PRO A 65 -9.62 -10.52 14.25
C PRO A 65 -8.60 -10.38 15.39
N ALA A 66 -9.05 -10.72 16.60
CA ALA A 66 -8.27 -11.31 17.69
C ALA A 66 -9.15 -12.36 18.37
#